data_AF-A0A259NJH3-F1
#
_entry.id   AF-A0A259NJH3-F1
#
_cell.length_a   1.000
_cell.length_b   1.000
_cell.length_c   1.000
_cell.angle_alpha   90.00
_cell.angle_beta   90.00
_cell.angle_gamma   90.00
#
_symmetry.space_group_name_H-M   'P 1'
#
loop_
_entity.id
_entity.type
_entity.pdbx_description
1 polymer ?
#
loop_
_entity_poly.entity_id
_entity_poly.type
_entity_poly.pdbx_seq_one_letter_code
_entity_poly.pdbx_strand_id
1 'polypeptide(L)'
;MHDFVQRMDAMLIAQQQMNDYQTIHLRRRHEGGEKMMTPSDALDFHQESRAFIERELAVPFEGKTVVVTHHAPSKESIDQKGKEEVGEALARLSRDAMYASHLDHLVERADLWIHGHTHVSLDYPIGKGRVVSNPRGYGGIAEVAGFNPSRIVEV
;
A
#
# COMPACT_ATOMS: atom_id res chain seq x y z
N MET A 1 7.38 0.75 -22.19
CA MET A 1 7.23 2.21 -22.45
C MET A 1 5.96 2.75 -21.81
N HIS A 2 4.82 2.05 -21.93
CA HIS A 2 3.54 2.46 -21.35
C HIS A 2 3.55 2.57 -19.81
N ASP A 3 4.07 1.57 -19.08
CA ASP A 3 4.13 1.56 -17.60
C ASP A 3 5.03 2.66 -17.02
N PHE A 4 6.08 3.04 -17.75
CA PHE A 4 7.02 4.07 -17.31
C PHE A 4 6.37 5.46 -17.36
N VAL A 5 5.64 5.75 -18.44
CA VAL A 5 4.86 6.98 -18.59
C VAL A 5 3.76 7.05 -17.52
N GLN A 6 3.04 5.94 -17.29
CA GLN A 6 2.02 5.87 -16.25
C GLN A 6 2.58 6.11 -14.83
N ARG A 7 3.78 5.61 -14.51
CA ARG A 7 4.42 5.87 -13.21
C ARG A 7 4.78 7.35 -13.06
N MET A 8 5.37 7.97 -14.08
CA MET A 8 5.74 9.38 -14.01
C MET A 8 4.52 10.28 -13.82
N ASP A 9 3.43 9.99 -14.54
CA ASP A 9 2.16 10.72 -14.40
C ASP A 9 1.58 10.55 -12.98
N ALA A 10 1.58 9.32 -12.46
CA ALA A 10 1.12 9.05 -11.09
C ALA A 10 1.97 9.79 -10.04
N MET A 11 3.30 9.80 -10.20
CA MET A 11 4.21 10.52 -9.30
C MET A 11 3.98 12.04 -9.36
N LEU A 12 3.76 12.61 -10.55
CA LEU A 12 3.46 14.03 -10.70
C LEU A 12 2.14 14.40 -10.03
N ILE A 13 1.09 13.60 -10.25
CA ILE A 13 -0.21 13.77 -9.60
C ILE A 13 -0.06 13.67 -8.08
N ALA A 14 0.67 12.67 -7.59
CA ALA A 14 0.91 12.45 -6.17
C ALA A 14 1.59 13.67 -5.53
N GLN A 15 2.66 14.19 -6.14
CA GLN A 15 3.38 15.38 -5.69
C GLN A 15 2.45 16.59 -5.50
N GLN A 16 1.43 16.73 -6.35
CA GLN A 16 0.50 17.85 -6.32
C GLN A 16 -0.68 17.65 -5.34
N GLN A 17 -1.12 16.41 -5.13
CA GLN A 17 -2.38 16.12 -4.45
C GLN A 17 -2.22 15.51 -3.04
N MET A 18 -1.10 14.84 -2.75
CA MET A 18 -0.91 14.18 -1.46
C MET A 18 -0.24 15.11 -0.44
N ASN A 19 -0.84 15.22 0.74
CA ASN A 19 -0.32 16.03 1.84
C ASN A 19 1.10 15.60 2.27
N ASP A 20 1.44 14.33 2.08
CA ASP A 20 2.77 13.79 2.41
C ASP A 20 3.87 14.63 1.77
N TYR A 21 3.73 14.94 0.48
CA TYR A 21 4.75 15.67 -0.29
C TYR A 21 4.64 17.20 -0.18
N GLN A 22 3.73 17.68 0.66
CA GLN A 22 3.52 19.10 0.96
C GLN A 22 3.90 19.45 2.40
N THR A 23 3.92 18.45 3.30
CA THR A 23 4.04 18.67 4.74
C THR A 23 5.18 17.88 5.38
N ILE A 24 5.51 16.68 4.88
CA ILE A 24 6.52 15.82 5.49
C ILE A 24 7.90 16.28 5.06
N HIS A 25 8.74 16.58 6.05
CA HIS A 25 10.15 16.86 5.86
C HIS A 25 10.99 15.67 6.29
N LEU A 26 11.85 15.19 5.39
CA LEU A 26 12.82 14.16 5.69
C LEU A 26 14.05 14.81 6.32
N ARG A 27 14.40 14.33 7.51
CA ARG A 27 15.63 14.71 8.22
C ARG A 27 16.56 13.52 8.32
N ARG A 28 17.72 13.58 7.67
CA ARG A 28 18.78 12.60 7.90
C ARG A 28 19.46 12.91 9.22
N ARG A 29 19.49 11.92 10.12
CA ARG A 29 19.98 12.04 11.50
C ARG A 29 21.41 12.59 11.62
N HIS A 30 22.21 12.54 10.55
CA HIS A 30 23.64 12.88 10.55
C HIS A 30 24.08 13.92 9.50
N GLU A 31 23.22 14.38 8.59
CA GLU A 31 23.65 15.22 7.45
C GLU A 31 23.26 16.70 7.55
N GLY A 32 22.63 17.14 8.64
CA GLY A 32 22.33 18.57 8.85
C GLY A 32 21.50 19.17 7.71
N GLY A 33 20.19 18.96 7.75
CA GLY A 33 19.28 19.52 6.76
C GLY A 33 17.94 18.82 6.75
N GLU A 34 16.90 19.56 6.38
CA GLU A 34 15.56 19.05 6.14
C GLU A 34 15.22 19.28 4.67
N LYS A 35 14.70 18.26 4.00
CA LYS A 35 14.14 18.38 2.65
C LYS A 35 12.69 17.94 2.67
N MET A 36 11.85 18.56 1.84
CA MET A 36 10.50 18.06 1.62
C MET A 36 10.57 16.65 1.05
N MET A 37 9.69 15.76 1.52
CA MET A 37 9.54 14.42 0.95
C MET A 37 8.99 14.52 -0.47
N THR A 38 9.48 13.68 -1.36
CA THR A 38 9.02 13.57 -2.76
C THR A 38 8.48 12.17 -3.06
N PRO A 39 7.66 11.99 -4.12
CA PRO A 39 7.28 10.66 -4.58
C PRO A 39 8.46 9.76 -4.94
N SER A 40 9.57 10.34 -5.38
CA SER A 40 10.81 9.58 -5.63
C SER A 40 11.38 9.01 -4.33
N ASP A 41 11.36 9.77 -3.23
CA ASP A 41 11.76 9.25 -1.92
C ASP A 41 10.85 8.10 -1.47
N ALA A 42 9.54 8.23 -1.67
CA ALA A 42 8.58 7.17 -1.35
C ALA A 42 8.83 5.90 -2.20
N LEU A 43 9.19 6.06 -3.48
CA LEU A 43 9.55 4.95 -4.36
C LEU A 43 10.82 4.25 -3.87
N ASP A 44 11.83 5.00 -3.43
CA ASP A 44 13.07 4.43 -2.87
C ASP A 44 12.76 3.63 -1.60
N PHE A 45 11.97 4.18 -0.66
CA PHE A 45 11.53 3.46 0.54
C PHE A 45 10.74 2.21 0.21
N HIS A 46 9.88 2.26 -0.80
CA HIS A 46 9.12 1.11 -1.28
C HIS A 46 10.06 0.02 -1.82
N GLN A 47 11.05 0.38 -2.65
CA GLN A 47 12.00 -0.58 -3.22
C GLN A 47 12.84 -1.25 -2.14
N GLU A 48 13.32 -0.50 -1.15
CA GLU A 48 14.04 -1.03 0.01
C GLU A 48 13.18 -2.01 0.81
N SER A 49 11.95 -1.62 1.13
CA SER A 49 10.99 -2.44 1.89
C SER A 49 10.62 -3.72 1.14
N ARG A 50 10.34 -3.61 -0.17
CA ARG A 50 10.03 -4.76 -1.03
C ARG A 50 11.21 -5.72 -1.11
N ALA A 51 12.42 -5.22 -1.32
CA ALA A 51 13.62 -6.05 -1.37
C ALA A 51 13.89 -6.75 -0.04
N PHE A 52 13.61 -6.10 1.09
CA PHE A 52 13.65 -6.74 2.40
C PHE A 52 12.63 -7.88 2.50
N ILE A 53 11.35 -7.62 2.22
CA ILE A 53 10.29 -8.64 2.28
C ILE A 53 10.62 -9.84 1.37
N GLU A 54 11.06 -9.58 0.13
CA GLU A 54 11.40 -10.64 -0.81
C GLU A 54 12.55 -11.54 -0.32
N ARG A 55 13.57 -10.95 0.31
CA ARG A 55 14.68 -11.70 0.92
C ARG A 55 14.23 -12.53 2.11
N GLU A 56 13.45 -11.95 3.02
CA GLU A 56 12.98 -12.68 4.21
C GLU A 56 12.03 -13.83 3.82
N LEU A 57 11.14 -13.61 2.85
CA LEU A 57 10.28 -14.68 2.31
C LEU A 57 11.05 -15.77 1.54
N ALA A 58 12.34 -15.57 1.24
CA ALA A 58 13.20 -16.59 0.62
C ALA A 58 13.89 -17.49 1.64
N VAL A 59 13.91 -17.10 2.91
CA VAL A 59 14.49 -17.90 3.99
C VAL A 59 13.50 -19.02 4.36
N PRO A 60 13.90 -20.30 4.28
CA PRO A 60 13.04 -21.39 4.72
C PRO A 60 12.68 -21.27 6.20
N PHE A 61 11.42 -21.49 6.52
CA PHE A 61 10.89 -21.43 7.88
C PHE A 61 9.90 -22.59 8.11
N GLU A 62 10.11 -23.38 9.16
CA GLU A 62 9.20 -24.46 9.55
C GLU A 62 8.02 -23.89 10.36
N GLY A 63 7.19 -23.07 9.72
CA GLY A 63 6.04 -22.44 10.34
C GLY A 63 5.24 -21.56 9.39
N LYS A 64 4.32 -20.79 9.96
CA LYS A 64 3.47 -19.84 9.23
C LYS A 64 4.15 -18.49 9.10
N THR A 65 4.16 -17.93 7.90
CA THR A 65 4.75 -16.60 7.65
C THR A 65 3.67 -15.55 7.47
N VAL A 66 3.72 -14.51 8.30
CA VAL A 66 2.81 -13.36 8.23
C VAL A 66 3.58 -12.12 7.81
N VAL A 67 3.09 -11.44 6.78
CA VAL A 67 3.62 -10.15 6.33
C VAL A 67 2.67 -9.04 6.76
N VAL A 68 3.20 -7.95 7.31
CA VAL A 68 2.43 -6.78 7.73
C VAL A 68 3.00 -5.54 7.07
N THR A 69 2.18 -4.84 6.29
CA THR A 69 2.55 -3.58 5.63
C THR A 69 1.49 -2.51 5.88
N HIS A 70 1.83 -1.25 5.65
CA HIS A 70 0.82 -0.19 5.65
C HIS A 70 0.02 -0.17 4.35
N HIS A 71 0.73 -0.07 3.21
CA HIS A 71 0.14 -0.05 1.87
C HIS A 71 -0.29 -1.45 1.40
N ALA A 72 -1.28 -1.49 0.51
CA ALA A 72 -1.84 -2.73 0.01
C ALA A 72 -0.87 -3.48 -0.92
N PRO A 73 -0.81 -4.82 -0.84
CA PRO A 73 0.08 -5.63 -1.68
C PRO A 73 -0.53 -5.97 -3.05
N SER A 74 -1.79 -5.60 -3.30
CA SER A 74 -2.50 -5.91 -4.54
C SER A 74 -3.56 -4.86 -4.82
N LYS A 75 -3.84 -4.63 -6.12
CA LYS A 75 -4.91 -3.76 -6.59
C LYS A 75 -6.30 -4.23 -6.14
N GLU A 76 -6.46 -5.53 -5.84
CA GLU A 76 -7.74 -6.06 -5.34
C GLU A 76 -8.12 -5.48 -3.98
N SER A 77 -7.16 -4.85 -3.29
CA SER A 77 -7.38 -4.18 -2.03
C SER A 77 -7.95 -2.76 -2.13
N ILE A 78 -8.08 -2.23 -3.34
CA ILE A 78 -8.60 -0.89 -3.62
C ILE A 78 -10.04 -1.06 -4.11
N ASP A 79 -10.97 -0.35 -3.47
CA ASP A 79 -12.43 -0.51 -3.60
C ASP A 79 -12.90 -0.71 -5.05
N GLN A 80 -13.69 -1.76 -5.28
CA GLN A 80 -14.28 -2.11 -6.58
C GLN A 80 -15.65 -1.42 -6.81
N LYS A 81 -16.17 -0.64 -5.85
CA LYS A 81 -17.46 0.05 -5.98
C LYS A 81 -17.31 1.36 -6.78
N GLY A 82 -17.42 1.22 -8.10
CA GLY A 82 -17.26 2.32 -9.04
C GLY A 82 -18.28 3.46 -8.93
N LYS A 83 -17.86 4.60 -9.48
CA LYS A 83 -18.66 5.33 -10.47
C LYS A 83 -17.75 5.61 -11.66
N GLU A 84 -18.25 5.36 -12.85
CA GLU A 84 -17.53 5.60 -14.10
C GLU A 84 -17.91 6.99 -14.57
N GLU A 85 -17.09 7.99 -14.26
CA GLU A 85 -17.01 9.21 -15.07
C GLU A 85 -15.60 9.30 -15.65
N VAL A 86 -15.48 9.71 -16.92
CA VAL A 86 -14.21 9.67 -17.68
C VAL A 86 -13.10 10.52 -17.02
N GLY A 87 -13.46 11.47 -16.14
CA GLY A 87 -12.51 12.21 -15.27
C GLY A 87 -11.98 11.41 -14.08
N GLU A 88 -12.70 10.39 -13.62
CA GLU A 88 -12.30 9.51 -12.51
C GLU A 88 -11.29 8.45 -12.93
N ALA A 89 -11.14 8.16 -14.23
CA ALA A 89 -10.19 7.14 -14.70
C ALA A 89 -8.72 7.50 -14.41
N LEU A 90 -8.33 8.78 -14.60
CA LEU A 90 -6.99 9.25 -14.27
C LEU A 90 -6.78 9.34 -12.75
N ALA A 91 -7.82 9.76 -12.01
CA ALA A 91 -7.83 9.78 -10.54
C ALA A 91 -7.79 8.36 -9.94
N ARG A 92 -8.38 7.37 -10.62
CA ARG A 92 -8.33 5.97 -10.22
C ARG A 92 -6.98 5.35 -10.54
N LEU A 93 -6.42 5.59 -11.73
CA LEU A 93 -5.08 5.13 -12.08
C LEU A 93 -4.01 5.71 -11.15
N SER A 94 -4.14 6.98 -10.74
CA SER A 94 -3.26 7.56 -9.73
C SER A 94 -3.50 6.93 -8.35
N ARG A 95 -4.75 6.76 -7.91
CA ARG A 95 -5.05 6.10 -6.61
C ARG A 95 -4.54 4.66 -6.55
N ASP A 96 -4.71 3.89 -7.62
CA ASP A 96 -4.23 2.51 -7.71
C ASP A 96 -2.71 2.46 -7.56
N ALA A 97 -2.00 3.35 -8.26
CA ALA A 97 -0.54 3.47 -8.19
C ALA A 97 -0.02 4.07 -6.87
N MET A 98 -0.83 4.87 -6.17
CA MET A 98 -0.46 5.51 -4.90
C MET A 98 -0.74 4.60 -3.68
N TYR A 99 -1.72 3.69 -3.76
CA TYR A 99 -2.24 2.99 -2.58
C TYR A 99 -1.99 1.48 -2.57
N ALA A 100 -1.75 0.87 -3.73
CA ALA A 100 -1.40 -0.53 -3.85
C ALA A 100 -0.13 -0.74 -4.68
N SER A 101 0.51 -1.88 -4.44
CA SER A 101 1.62 -2.36 -5.25
C SER A 101 1.23 -3.66 -5.95
N HIS A 102 1.87 -4.00 -7.07
CA HIS A 102 1.66 -5.28 -7.75
C HIS A 102 2.55 -6.37 -7.13
N LEU A 103 2.23 -6.78 -5.89
CA LEU A 103 3.02 -7.75 -5.11
C LEU A 103 2.30 -9.09 -4.92
N ASP A 104 1.31 -9.40 -5.76
CA ASP A 104 0.53 -10.64 -5.70
C ASP A 104 1.44 -11.89 -5.64
N HIS A 105 2.53 -11.90 -6.42
CA HIS A 105 3.55 -12.96 -6.41
C HIS A 105 4.31 -13.12 -5.08
N LEU A 106 4.44 -12.05 -4.27
CA LEU A 106 5.00 -12.13 -2.92
C LEU A 106 3.95 -12.57 -1.90
N VAL A 107 2.68 -12.19 -2.11
CA VAL A 107 1.58 -12.66 -1.27
C VAL A 107 1.47 -14.18 -1.32
N GLU A 108 1.64 -14.80 -2.49
CA GLU A 108 1.62 -16.26 -2.64
C GLU A 108 2.73 -17.00 -1.86
N ARG A 109 3.75 -16.28 -1.39
CA ARG A 109 4.88 -16.82 -0.62
C ARG A 109 4.71 -16.68 0.89
N ALA A 110 3.61 -16.08 1.35
CA ALA A 110 3.24 -15.94 2.75
C ALA A 110 1.89 -16.63 3.01
N ASP A 111 1.64 -17.03 4.26
CA ASP A 111 0.34 -17.59 4.64
C ASP A 111 -0.71 -16.49 4.84
N LEU A 112 -0.28 -15.33 5.35
CA LEU A 112 -1.15 -14.17 5.57
C LEU A 112 -0.40 -12.87 5.30
N TRP A 113 -1.09 -11.93 4.63
CA TRP A 113 -0.65 -10.55 4.45
C TRP A 113 -1.69 -9.59 5.05
N ILE A 114 -1.27 -8.79 6.02
CA ILE A 114 -2.11 -7.76 6.65
C ILE A 114 -1.71 -6.40 6.12
N HIS A 115 -2.69 -5.59 5.69
CA HIS A 115 -2.44 -4.20 5.33
C HIS A 115 -3.52 -3.25 5.86
N GLY A 116 -3.31 -1.95 5.62
CA GLY A 116 -4.29 -0.91 5.89
C GLY A 116 -4.36 0.08 4.72
N HIS A 117 -4.33 1.37 5.04
CA HIS A 117 -4.25 2.51 4.12
C HIS A 117 -5.47 2.74 3.21
N THR A 118 -6.03 1.70 2.59
CA THR A 118 -7.08 1.84 1.56
C THR A 118 -8.45 2.23 2.11
N HIS A 119 -8.62 2.24 3.44
CA HIS A 119 -9.90 2.46 4.11
C HIS A 119 -10.99 1.48 3.66
N VAL A 120 -10.58 0.27 3.25
CA VAL A 120 -11.46 -0.84 2.90
C VAL A 120 -11.17 -2.01 3.83
N SER A 121 -12.19 -2.49 4.53
CA SER A 121 -12.13 -3.76 5.26
C SER A 121 -12.39 -4.91 4.30
N LEU A 122 -11.46 -5.87 4.25
CA LEU A 122 -11.51 -7.00 3.32
C LEU A 122 -10.78 -8.24 3.85
N ASP A 123 -11.04 -9.36 3.19
CA ASP A 123 -10.49 -10.68 3.50
C ASP A 123 -10.61 -11.56 2.24
N TYR A 124 -9.51 -11.81 1.54
CA TYR A 124 -9.55 -12.52 0.26
C TYR A 124 -8.27 -13.33 -0.01
N PRO A 125 -8.35 -14.43 -0.78
CA PRO A 125 -7.17 -15.22 -1.14
C PRO A 125 -6.42 -14.65 -2.34
N ILE A 126 -5.10 -14.84 -2.40
CA ILE A 126 -4.27 -14.70 -3.61
C ILE A 126 -3.38 -15.94 -3.70
N GLY A 127 -3.64 -16.81 -4.67
CA GLY A 127 -2.96 -18.09 -4.81
C GLY A 127 -3.01 -18.91 -3.53
N LYS A 128 -1.85 -19.15 -2.91
CA LYS A 128 -1.75 -19.86 -1.61
C LYS A 128 -1.83 -18.96 -0.38
N GLY A 129 -1.69 -17.64 -0.56
CA GLY A 129 -1.73 -16.67 0.51
C GLY A 129 -3.12 -16.08 0.72
N ARG A 130 -3.27 -15.30 1.79
CA ARG A 130 -4.49 -14.59 2.16
C ARG A 130 -4.16 -13.14 2.46
N VAL A 131 -4.99 -12.21 1.99
CA VAL A 131 -4.87 -10.78 2.27
C VAL A 131 -5.99 -10.33 3.20
N VAL A 132 -5.66 -9.63 4.27
CA VAL A 132 -6.60 -9.09 5.24
C VAL A 132 -6.34 -7.62 5.50
N SER A 133 -7.42 -6.85 5.58
CA SER A 133 -7.42 -5.44 5.95
C SER A 133 -8.57 -5.19 6.92
N ASN A 134 -8.26 -4.51 8.02
CA ASN A 134 -9.22 -4.10 9.04
C ASN A 134 -8.93 -2.65 9.48
N PRO A 135 -8.95 -1.68 8.55
CA PRO A 135 -8.56 -0.31 8.86
C PRO A 135 -9.67 0.37 9.65
N ARG A 136 -9.31 1.17 10.65
CA ARG A 136 -10.28 1.95 11.42
C ARG A 136 -10.90 3.11 10.62
N GLY A 137 -10.11 3.71 9.73
CA GLY A 137 -10.42 5.02 9.15
C GLY A 137 -10.12 6.17 10.12
N TYR A 138 -10.72 7.32 9.87
CA TYR A 138 -10.56 8.50 10.72
C TYR A 138 -11.53 8.40 11.90
N GLY A 139 -11.07 7.86 13.03
CA GLY A 139 -11.89 7.65 14.23
C GLY A 139 -12.65 8.90 14.66
N GLY A 140 -13.95 8.78 14.89
CA GLY A 140 -14.84 9.90 15.25
C GLY A 140 -15.18 10.87 14.13
N ILE A 141 -14.66 10.66 12.91
CA ILE A 141 -14.92 11.52 11.74
C ILE A 141 -15.51 10.69 10.58
N ALA A 142 -14.79 9.65 10.16
CA ALA A 142 -15.17 8.75 9.07
C ALA A 142 -14.58 7.36 9.35
N GLU A 143 -15.32 6.55 10.11
CA GLU A 143 -14.95 5.15 10.35
C GLU A 143 -15.26 4.27 9.15
N VAL A 144 -14.39 3.28 8.90
CA VAL A 144 -14.56 2.34 7.79
C VAL A 144 -15.64 1.34 8.13
N ALA A 145 -16.58 1.14 7.21
CA ALA A 145 -17.58 0.10 7.31
C ALA A 145 -16.91 -1.29 7.40
N GLY A 146 -17.24 -2.04 8.45
CA GLY A 146 -16.65 -3.36 8.70
C GLY A 146 -15.34 -3.33 9.49
N PHE A 147 -14.88 -2.17 9.98
CA PHE A 147 -13.86 -2.15 11.03
C PHE A 147 -14.36 -2.90 12.26
N ASN A 148 -13.55 -3.84 12.75
CA ASN A 148 -13.83 -4.55 13.99
C ASN A 148 -12.63 -4.41 14.94
N PRO A 149 -12.73 -3.66 16.06
CA PRO A 149 -11.63 -3.45 17.00
C PRO A 149 -11.22 -4.72 17.76
N SER A 150 -12.04 -5.78 17.70
CA SER A 150 -11.81 -7.08 18.33
C SER A 150 -11.59 -8.19 17.30
N ARG A 151 -11.24 -7.86 16.05
CA ARG A 151 -10.99 -8.86 15.01
C ARG A 151 -9.79 -9.73 15.37
N ILE A 152 -10.02 -11.04 15.37
CA ILE A 152 -8.98 -12.07 15.47
C ILE A 152 -8.83 -12.69 14.08
N VAL A 153 -7.59 -12.89 13.64
CA VAL A 153 -7.26 -13.54 12.36
C VAL A 153 -6.40 -14.76 12.67
N GLU A 154 -6.92 -15.94 12.33
CA GLU A 154 -6.19 -17.21 12.44
C GLU A 154 -5.31 -17.43 11.20
N VAL A 155 -4.15 -18.06 11.42
CA VAL A 155 -3.09 -18.34 10.42
C VAL A 155 -2.67 -19.80 10.49
#